data_AF-A0A9D1FER4-F1
#
_entry.id   AF-A0A9D1FER4-F1
#
_cell.length_a   1.000
_cell.length_b   1.000
_cell.length_c   1.000
_cell.angle_alpha   90.00
_cell.angle_beta   90.00
_cell.angle_gamma   90.00
#
_symmetry.space_group_name_H-M   'P 1'
#
loop_
_entity.id
_entity.type
_entity.pdbx_description
1 polymer ?
#
loop_
_entity_poly.entity_id
_entity_poly.type
_entity_poly.pdbx_seq_one_letter_code
_entity_poly.pdbx_strand_id
1 'polypeptide(L)'
;MDERVNYEGGEWVVDAGEIMDGAVETELEAAPEAAGPEEGESFELKHLGEAFSVDRERVTELAQKGLDYDRIREKLDAARGELGELRRWLSEVSGGRDAGEFKTELSARALAEREGIGLDEAMGRVRAEAERREAERAAAQTGAAEGGRIPGERKSREAREFFDAHPDAALRLLGGEALPREVWRRV
;
A
#
# COMPACT_ATOMS: atom_id res chain seq x y z
N MET A 1 -19.71 1.31 29.34
CA MET A 1 -19.88 0.66 28.03
C MET A 1 -18.76 1.22 27.19
N ASP A 2 -17.66 0.49 27.09
CA ASP A 2 -16.47 0.89 26.33
C ASP A 2 -16.23 -0.14 25.24
N GLU A 3 -15.87 0.37 24.06
CA GLU A 3 -15.86 -0.31 22.78
C GLU A 3 -14.97 -1.56 22.78
N ARG A 4 -15.57 -2.65 22.29
CA ARG A 4 -14.85 -3.89 21.99
C ARG A 4 -14.13 -3.71 20.67
N VAL A 5 -12.81 -3.51 20.74
CA VAL A 5 -11.91 -3.77 19.61
C VAL A 5 -11.96 -5.28 19.34
N ASN A 6 -12.67 -5.68 18.29
CA ASN A 6 -12.67 -7.07 17.82
C ASN A 6 -11.35 -7.34 17.10
N TYR A 7 -10.58 -8.28 17.66
CA TYR A 7 -9.39 -8.85 17.05
C TYR A 7 -9.81 -10.04 16.18
N GLU A 8 -9.85 -9.86 14.86
CA GLU A 8 -9.81 -10.96 13.91
C GLU A 8 -8.68 -10.71 12.89
N GLY A 9 -7.72 -11.62 12.86
CA GLY A 9 -7.02 -11.93 11.62
C GLY A 9 -5.94 -10.98 11.11
N GLY A 10 -5.05 -10.44 11.96
CA GLY A 10 -3.64 -10.18 11.58
C GLY A 10 -3.36 -9.39 10.28
N GLU A 11 -4.26 -8.53 9.85
CA GLU A 11 -4.10 -7.62 8.73
C GLU A 11 -4.24 -6.20 9.27
N TRP A 12 -3.17 -5.41 9.17
CA TRP A 12 -3.27 -3.97 9.42
C TRP A 12 -4.00 -3.36 8.23
N VAL A 13 -5.33 -3.37 8.28
CA VAL A 13 -6.14 -2.58 7.37
C VAL A 13 -5.97 -1.13 7.80
N VAL A 14 -5.01 -0.45 7.20
CA VAL A 14 -4.95 1.01 7.27
C VAL A 14 -6.04 1.52 6.34
N ASP A 15 -7.19 1.86 6.92
CA ASP A 15 -8.23 2.55 6.19
C ASP A 15 -7.71 3.96 5.85
N ALA A 16 -7.35 4.15 4.57
CA ALA A 16 -6.91 5.44 4.07
C ALA A 16 -8.00 6.53 4.19
N GLY A 17 -9.26 6.13 4.43
CA GLY A 17 -10.36 7.03 4.75
C GLY A 17 -10.28 7.61 6.16
N GLU A 18 -9.87 6.83 7.16
CA GLU A 18 -9.86 7.27 8.57
C GLU A 18 -8.70 8.24 8.89
N ILE A 19 -7.61 8.20 8.13
CA ILE A 19 -6.51 9.19 8.25
C ILE A 19 -6.93 10.57 7.69
N MET A 20 -7.91 10.62 6.79
CA MET A 20 -8.42 11.87 6.20
C MET A 20 -9.61 12.46 6.97
N ASP A 21 -10.24 11.73 7.89
CA ASP A 21 -11.45 12.20 8.59
C ASP A 21 -11.17 12.95 9.91
N GLY A 22 -9.90 13.01 10.34
CA GLY A 22 -9.48 13.88 11.45
C GLY A 22 -9.35 15.37 11.08
N ALA A 23 -9.74 15.76 9.86
CA ALA A 23 -9.54 17.09 9.29
C ALA A 23 -10.78 17.99 9.32
N VAL A 24 -11.83 17.66 10.08
CA VAL A 24 -13.02 18.52 10.14
C VAL A 24 -13.57 18.59 11.56
N GLU A 25 -13.07 19.55 12.33
CA GLU A 25 -13.84 20.40 13.25
C GLU A 25 -12.86 21.39 13.90
N THR A 26 -12.55 22.46 13.18
CA THR A 26 -12.06 23.68 13.81
C THR A 26 -12.99 24.78 13.38
N GLU A 27 -13.63 25.38 14.38
CA GLU A 27 -14.58 26.47 14.25
C GLU A 27 -14.12 27.49 13.21
N LEU A 28 -15.06 27.82 12.32
CA LEU A 28 -14.91 28.82 11.29
C LEU A 28 -14.97 30.21 11.95
N GLU A 29 -13.92 30.55 12.71
CA GLU A 29 -13.74 31.90 13.26
C GLU A 29 -13.08 32.77 12.19
N ALA A 30 -13.92 33.60 11.58
CA ALA A 30 -13.66 34.69 10.63
C ALA A 30 -12.18 34.91 10.22
N ALA A 31 -11.82 34.37 9.06
CA ALA A 31 -10.65 34.82 8.32
C ALA A 31 -10.76 36.33 8.00
N PRO A 32 -9.73 37.15 8.23
CA PRO A 32 -9.72 38.50 7.69
C PRO A 32 -9.72 38.43 6.16
N GLU A 33 -10.62 39.24 5.60
CA GLU A 33 -10.90 39.49 4.21
C GLU A 33 -9.65 39.38 3.31
N ALA A 34 -9.73 38.46 2.35
CA ALA A 34 -8.71 38.26 1.33
C ALA A 34 -8.49 39.57 0.54
N ALA A 35 -7.33 40.19 0.73
CA ALA A 35 -6.78 41.10 -0.26
C ALA A 35 -6.51 40.29 -1.55
N GLY A 36 -6.88 40.86 -2.70
CA GLY A 36 -6.96 40.19 -3.99
C GLY A 36 -5.66 39.58 -4.54
N PRO A 37 -5.73 38.95 -5.72
CA PRO A 37 -4.60 38.26 -6.32
C PRO A 37 -3.51 39.27 -6.74
N GLU A 38 -2.39 39.28 -6.03
CA GLU A 38 -1.13 39.84 -6.54
C GLU A 38 -0.61 38.89 -7.64
N GLU A 39 -0.99 39.18 -8.88
CA GLU A 39 -0.43 38.54 -10.08
C GLU A 39 1.07 38.92 -10.19
N GLY A 40 1.98 37.97 -9.96
CA GLY A 40 3.38 38.09 -10.42
C GLY A 40 4.51 37.56 -9.52
N GLU A 41 4.24 37.10 -8.30
CA GLU A 41 5.30 36.59 -7.41
C GLU A 41 5.74 35.17 -7.81
N SER A 42 6.76 35.09 -8.66
CA SER A 42 7.53 33.85 -8.92
C SER A 42 8.71 33.77 -7.95
N PHE A 43 8.86 32.63 -7.30
CA PHE A 43 9.90 32.36 -6.31
C PHE A 43 10.93 31.39 -6.88
N GLU A 44 12.22 31.71 -6.76
CA GLU A 44 13.29 30.78 -7.11
C GLU A 44 13.61 29.85 -5.93
N LEU A 45 13.24 28.58 -6.05
CA LEU A 45 13.56 27.53 -5.09
C LEU A 45 14.78 26.73 -5.56
N LYS A 46 15.80 26.63 -4.71
CA LYS A 46 16.98 25.80 -4.98
C LYS A 46 16.77 24.40 -4.43
N HIS A 47 16.63 23.43 -5.33
CA HIS A 47 16.53 22.01 -4.97
C HIS A 47 17.70 21.25 -5.58
N LEU A 48 18.49 20.57 -4.73
CA LEU A 48 19.64 19.74 -5.13
C LEU A 48 20.68 20.42 -6.04
N GLY A 49 20.80 21.75 -5.94
CA GLY A 49 21.75 22.55 -6.72
C GLY A 49 21.14 23.24 -7.94
N GLU A 50 19.93 22.85 -8.36
CA GLU A 50 19.20 23.47 -9.47
C GLU A 50 18.18 24.48 -8.93
N ALA A 51 18.07 25.63 -9.59
CA ALA A 51 17.10 26.67 -9.25
C ALA A 51 15.86 26.50 -10.13
N PHE A 52 14.70 26.38 -9.50
CA PHE A 52 13.40 26.29 -10.16
C PHE A 52 12.62 27.56 -9.84
N SER A 53 12.10 28.23 -10.87
CA SER A 53 11.12 29.31 -10.67
C SER A 53 9.75 28.68 -10.46
N VAL A 54 9.08 29.04 -9.38
CA VAL A 54 7.84 28.42 -8.93
C VAL A 54 6.87 29.47 -8.40
N ASP A 55 5.62 29.35 -8.82
CA ASP A 55 4.57 30.29 -8.43
C ASP A 55 4.18 30.10 -6.95
N ARG A 56 3.54 31.12 -6.36
CA ARG A 56 3.13 31.13 -4.95
C ARG A 56 2.31 29.91 -4.51
N GLU A 57 1.37 29.46 -5.34
CA GLU A 57 0.58 28.25 -5.07
C GLU A 57 1.49 27.02 -4.95
N ARG A 58 2.46 26.90 -5.86
CA ARG A 58 3.38 25.78 -5.90
C ARG A 58 4.38 25.79 -4.74
N VAL A 59 4.80 26.97 -4.27
CA VAL A 59 5.57 27.12 -3.03
C VAL A 59 4.77 26.62 -1.83
N THR A 60 3.48 26.95 -1.76
CA THR A 60 2.60 26.52 -0.67
C THR A 60 2.41 25.00 -0.65
N GLU A 61 2.18 24.39 -1.83
CA GLU A 61 2.12 22.93 -1.94
C GLU A 61 3.42 22.24 -1.53
N LEU A 62 4.57 22.81 -1.89
CA LEU A 62 5.88 22.25 -1.54
C LEU A 62 6.14 22.37 -0.03
N ALA A 63 5.71 23.48 0.59
CA ALA A 63 5.77 23.64 2.03
C ALA A 63 4.90 22.60 2.75
N GLN A 64 3.67 22.37 2.27
CA GLN A 64 2.79 21.34 2.83
C GLN A 64 3.39 19.94 2.69
N LYS A 65 3.94 19.60 1.52
CA LYS A 65 4.66 18.33 1.30
C LYS A 65 5.89 18.20 2.19
N GLY A 66 6.58 19.29 2.49
CA GLY A 66 7.69 19.31 3.45
C GLY A 66 7.23 18.94 4.86
N LEU A 67 6.13 19.56 5.33
CA LEU A 67 5.54 19.26 6.63
C LEU A 67 5.03 17.80 6.72
N ASP A 68 4.38 17.32 5.66
CA ASP A 68 3.93 15.93 5.59
C ASP A 68 5.10 14.95 5.58
N TYR A 69 6.20 15.28 4.88
CA TYR A 69 7.41 14.48 4.88
C TYR A 69 8.03 14.40 6.28
N ASP A 70 8.14 15.54 6.97
CA ASP A 70 8.67 15.59 8.34
C ASP A 70 7.79 14.76 9.29
N ARG A 71 6.46 14.87 9.20
CA ARG A 71 5.53 14.05 9.99
C ARG A 71 5.69 12.55 9.72
N ILE A 72 5.80 12.15 8.46
CA ILE A 72 6.00 10.74 8.09
C ILE A 72 7.36 10.25 8.61
N ARG A 73 8.39 11.09 8.51
CA ARG A 73 9.74 10.77 9.00
C ARG A 73 9.76 10.59 10.51
N GLU A 74 9.11 11.47 11.27
CA GLU A 74 8.96 11.33 12.72
C GLU A 74 8.26 10.02 13.10
N LYS A 75 7.14 9.69 12.44
CA LYS A 75 6.44 8.41 12.66
C LYS A 75 7.32 7.21 12.35
N LEU A 76 8.11 7.30 11.28
CA LEU A 76 9.01 6.23 10.87
C LEU A 76 10.14 6.06 11.89
N ASP A 77 10.75 7.14 12.37
CA ASP A 77 11.80 7.09 13.38
C ASP A 77 11.25 6.61 14.74
N ALA A 78 10.03 6.99 15.11
CA ALA A 78 9.32 6.44 16.27
C ALA A 78 9.09 4.92 16.12
N ALA A 79 8.53 4.47 14.99
CA ALA A 79 8.30 3.06 14.70
C ALA A 79 9.61 2.25 14.67
N ARG A 80 10.71 2.84 14.19
CA ARG A 80 12.06 2.24 14.26
C ARG A 80 12.53 2.10 15.70
N GLY A 81 12.28 3.10 16.55
CA GLY A 81 12.56 3.05 17.98
C GLY A 81 11.83 1.88 18.64
N GLU A 82 10.52 1.82 18.47
CA GLU A 82 9.67 0.74 18.99
C GLU A 82 10.09 -0.64 18.46
N LEU A 83 10.38 -0.77 17.17
CA LEU A 83 10.89 -2.01 16.59
C LEU A 83 12.23 -2.42 17.21
N GLY A 84 13.09 -1.46 17.51
CA GLY A 84 14.37 -1.68 18.18
C GLY A 84 14.21 -2.14 19.64
N GLU A 85 13.21 -1.63 20.35
CA GLU A 85 12.85 -2.09 21.70
C GLU A 85 12.26 -3.49 21.67
N LEU A 86 11.32 -3.75 20.77
CA LEU A 86 10.70 -5.06 20.61
C LEU A 86 11.74 -6.13 20.22
N ARG A 87 12.70 -5.79 19.36
CA ARG A 87 13.82 -6.69 19.01
C ARG A 87 14.71 -6.99 20.19
N ARG A 88 15.01 -5.98 21.03
CA ARG A 88 15.82 -6.17 22.24
C ARG A 88 15.10 -7.07 23.24
N TRP A 89 13.83 -6.79 23.52
CA TRP A 89 12.99 -7.61 24.37
C TRP A 89 12.89 -9.05 23.83
N LEU A 90 12.65 -9.23 22.53
CA LEU A 90 12.57 -10.55 21.92
C LEU A 90 13.88 -11.31 22.03
N SER A 91 15.02 -10.64 21.84
CA SER A 91 16.34 -11.26 22.00
C SER A 91 16.63 -11.65 23.45
N GLU A 92 16.18 -10.86 24.42
CA GLU A 92 16.27 -11.18 25.85
C GLU A 92 15.41 -12.40 26.19
N VAL A 93 14.15 -12.42 25.76
CA VAL A 93 13.20 -13.50 26.02
C VAL A 93 13.57 -14.79 25.27
N SER A 94 14.08 -14.69 24.04
CA SER A 94 14.54 -15.85 23.28
C SER A 94 15.87 -16.41 23.78
N GLY A 95 16.60 -15.66 24.62
CA GLY A 95 17.96 -16.00 25.06
C GLY A 95 18.97 -15.96 23.91
N GLY A 96 18.75 -15.10 22.92
CA GLY A 96 19.59 -15.00 21.72
C GLY A 96 19.29 -16.06 20.64
N ARG A 97 18.23 -16.87 20.80
CA ARG A 97 17.75 -17.80 19.77
C ARG A 97 17.06 -17.06 18.63
N ASP A 98 17.00 -17.70 17.45
CA ASP A 98 16.27 -17.18 16.30
C ASP A 98 14.81 -16.89 16.67
N ALA A 99 14.33 -15.71 16.27
CA ALA A 99 12.99 -15.23 16.57
C ALA A 99 11.89 -16.11 15.96
N GLY A 100 12.12 -16.64 14.76
CA GLY A 100 11.20 -17.54 14.07
C GLY A 100 11.09 -18.87 14.78
N GLU A 101 12.23 -19.50 15.08
CA GLU A 101 12.27 -20.77 15.81
C GLU A 101 11.65 -20.66 17.21
N PHE A 102 11.97 -19.60 17.93
CA PHE A 102 11.42 -19.33 19.27
C PHE A 102 9.89 -19.15 19.22
N LYS A 103 9.39 -18.42 18.22
CA LYS A 103 7.95 -18.27 18.01
C LYS A 103 7.27 -19.60 17.67
N THR A 104 7.90 -20.44 16.85
CA THR A 104 7.40 -21.78 16.53
C THR A 104 7.34 -22.66 17.78
N GLU A 105 8.37 -22.64 18.62
CA GLU A 105 8.41 -23.38 19.88
C GLU A 105 7.31 -22.92 20.85
N LEU A 106 7.14 -21.61 21.04
CA LEU A 106 6.08 -21.05 21.89
C LEU A 106 4.69 -21.46 21.38
N SER A 107 4.48 -21.38 20.07
CA SER A 107 3.20 -21.74 19.44
C SER A 107 2.92 -23.24 19.57
N ALA A 108 3.95 -24.08 19.41
CA ALA A 108 3.84 -25.51 19.58
C ALA A 108 3.59 -25.90 21.04
N ARG A 109 4.21 -25.21 22.00
CA ARG A 109 3.94 -25.42 23.42
C ARG A 109 2.50 -25.07 23.79
N ALA A 110 2.00 -23.92 23.32
CA ALA A 110 0.60 -23.53 23.54
C ALA A 110 -0.37 -24.55 22.90
N LEU A 111 -0.03 -25.08 21.73
CA LEU A 111 -0.82 -26.11 21.05
C LEU A 111 -0.79 -27.44 21.81
N ALA A 112 0.37 -27.86 22.31
CA ALA A 112 0.55 -29.06 23.11
C ALA A 112 -0.27 -29.00 24.41
N GLU A 113 -0.24 -27.85 25.11
CA GLU A 113 -1.01 -27.61 26.32
C GLU A 113 -2.52 -27.61 26.05
N ARG A 114 -2.97 -27.03 24.91
CA ARG A 114 -4.38 -26.96 24.54
C ARG A 114 -4.96 -28.31 24.10
N GLU A 115 -4.20 -29.07 23.31
CA GLU A 115 -4.69 -30.30 22.67
C GLU A 115 -4.25 -31.57 23.41
N GLY A 116 -3.42 -31.44 24.46
CA GLY A 116 -2.88 -32.57 25.20
C GLY A 116 -1.98 -33.48 24.36
N ILE A 117 -1.43 -32.95 23.26
CA ILE A 117 -0.53 -33.67 22.36
C ILE A 117 0.94 -33.46 22.78
N GLY A 118 1.82 -34.38 22.38
CA GLY A 118 3.25 -34.25 22.62
C GLY A 118 3.83 -33.01 21.93
N LEU A 119 4.85 -32.38 22.54
CA LEU A 119 5.49 -31.18 22.01
C LEU A 119 6.06 -31.38 20.60
N ASP A 120 6.64 -32.54 20.31
CA ASP A 120 7.19 -32.84 18.98
C ASP A 120 6.10 -32.91 17.90
N GLU A 121 4.93 -33.47 18.24
CA GLU A 121 3.79 -33.51 17.33
C GLU A 121 3.21 -32.10 17.10
N ALA A 122 3.11 -31.30 18.16
CA ALA A 122 2.69 -29.91 18.07
C ALA A 122 3.66 -29.07 17.22
N MET A 123 4.97 -29.27 17.38
CA MET A 123 6.02 -28.62 16.57
C MET A 123 5.87 -28.96 15.08
N GLY A 124 5.61 -30.22 14.75
CA GLY A 124 5.35 -30.65 13.38
C GLY A 124 4.11 -29.96 12.78
N ARG A 125 3.02 -29.85 13.55
CA ARG A 125 1.78 -29.19 13.11
C ARG A 125 1.98 -27.69 12.88
N VAL A 126 2.66 -27.00 13.78
CA VAL A 126 2.92 -25.55 13.66
C VAL A 126 3.84 -25.24 12.48
N ARG A 127 4.88 -26.05 12.25
CA ARG A 127 5.76 -25.88 11.07
C ARG A 127 5.00 -26.10 9.76
N ALA A 128 4.21 -27.16 9.67
CA ALA A 128 3.39 -27.42 8.49
C ALA A 128 2.36 -26.31 8.24
N GLU A 129 1.77 -25.72 9.28
CA GLU A 129 0.88 -24.57 9.14
C GLU A 129 1.63 -23.31 8.68
N ALA A 130 2.83 -23.07 9.20
CA ALA A 130 3.67 -21.94 8.81
C ALA A 130 4.07 -22.04 7.32
N GLU A 131 4.50 -23.21 6.87
CA GLU A 131 4.82 -23.49 5.46
C GLU A 131 3.60 -23.32 4.55
N ARG A 132 2.42 -23.78 4.98
CA ARG A 132 1.18 -23.56 4.22
C ARG A 132 0.85 -22.08 4.09
N ARG A 133 0.93 -21.32 5.18
CA ARG A 133 0.71 -19.87 5.14
C ARG A 133 1.73 -19.15 4.28
N GLU A 134 2.98 -19.58 4.30
CA GLU A 134 4.03 -19.01 3.46
C GLU A 134 3.77 -19.32 1.99
N ALA A 135 3.38 -20.55 1.66
CA ALA A 135 2.98 -20.93 0.31
C ALA A 135 1.76 -20.16 -0.19
N GLU A 136 0.75 -19.95 0.67
CA GLU A 136 -0.43 -19.12 0.36
C GLU A 136 -0.05 -17.66 0.11
N ARG A 137 0.84 -17.08 0.93
CA ARG A 137 1.35 -15.73 0.72
C ARG A 137 2.21 -15.61 -0.54
N ALA A 138 3.03 -16.61 -0.84
CA ALA A 138 3.82 -16.66 -2.05
C ALA A 138 2.90 -16.74 -3.28
N ALA A 139 1.88 -17.61 -3.24
CA ALA A 139 0.87 -17.74 -4.27
C ALA A 139 0.06 -16.44 -4.47
N ALA A 140 -0.32 -15.76 -3.37
CA ALA A 140 -1.02 -14.49 -3.41
C ALA A 140 -0.14 -13.38 -4.00
N GLN A 141 1.15 -13.33 -3.66
CA GLN A 141 2.11 -12.38 -4.23
C GLN A 141 2.35 -12.64 -5.73
N THR A 142 2.49 -13.91 -6.14
CA THR A 142 2.62 -14.26 -7.56
C THR A 142 1.33 -14.00 -8.33
N GLY A 143 0.16 -14.28 -7.75
CA GLY A 143 -1.14 -14.01 -8.34
C GLY A 143 -1.44 -12.52 -8.44
N ALA A 144 -1.02 -11.71 -7.47
CA ALA A 144 -1.07 -10.26 -7.52
C ALA A 144 -0.08 -9.69 -8.55
N ALA A 145 1.11 -10.28 -8.69
CA ALA A 145 2.05 -9.91 -9.75
C ALA A 145 1.55 -10.31 -11.15
N GLU A 146 0.80 -11.39 -11.29
CA GLU A 146 0.17 -11.79 -12.55
C GLU A 146 -1.10 -10.99 -12.88
N GLY A 147 -1.93 -10.70 -11.88
CA GLY A 147 -3.06 -9.77 -12.01
C GLY A 147 -2.63 -8.31 -12.21
N GLY A 148 -1.42 -7.98 -11.78
CA GLY A 148 -0.77 -6.67 -11.94
C GLY A 148 0.10 -6.51 -13.20
N ARG A 149 0.25 -7.54 -14.06
CA ARG A 149 0.78 -7.34 -15.42
C ARG A 149 -0.22 -6.48 -16.18
N ILE A 150 0.06 -5.18 -16.16
CA ILE A 150 -0.57 -4.03 -16.81
C ILE A 150 -1.78 -4.44 -17.69
N PRO A 151 -3.01 -3.98 -17.39
CA PRO A 151 -4.19 -4.25 -18.22
C PRO A 151 -3.99 -3.98 -19.72
N GLY A 152 -3.07 -3.08 -20.06
CA GLY A 152 -2.63 -2.77 -21.42
C GLY A 152 -1.85 -3.89 -22.12
N GLU A 153 -1.04 -4.68 -21.43
CA GLU A 153 -0.27 -5.78 -22.05
C GLU A 153 -1.17 -6.96 -22.43
N ARG A 154 -2.13 -7.30 -21.56
CA ARG A 154 -3.17 -8.29 -21.86
C ARG A 154 -4.05 -7.86 -23.04
N LYS A 155 -4.53 -6.61 -23.02
CA LYS A 155 -5.31 -6.03 -24.13
C LYS A 155 -4.51 -5.96 -25.43
N SER A 156 -3.22 -5.64 -25.37
CA SER A 156 -2.33 -5.58 -26.54
C SER A 156 -2.07 -6.97 -27.12
N ARG A 157 -1.96 -7.99 -26.27
CA ARG A 157 -1.80 -9.38 -26.69
C ARG A 157 -3.09 -9.94 -27.30
N GLU A 158 -4.23 -9.73 -26.65
CA GLU A 158 -5.54 -10.12 -27.17
C GLU A 158 -5.86 -9.41 -28.49
N ALA A 159 -5.51 -8.12 -28.61
CA ALA A 159 -5.59 -7.40 -29.87
C ALA A 159 -4.72 -8.06 -30.95
N ARG A 160 -3.43 -8.30 -30.67
CA ARG A 160 -2.53 -8.98 -31.63
C ARG A 160 -3.03 -10.35 -32.05
N GLU A 161 -3.48 -11.17 -31.10
CA GLU A 161 -4.07 -12.49 -31.37
C GLU A 161 -5.34 -12.39 -32.25
N PHE A 162 -6.15 -11.35 -32.06
CA PHE A 162 -7.29 -11.05 -32.93
C PHE A 162 -6.87 -10.59 -34.34
N PHE A 163 -5.85 -9.74 -34.46
CA PHE A 163 -5.29 -9.27 -35.73
C PHE A 163 -4.68 -10.44 -36.54
N ASP A 164 -4.06 -11.40 -35.86
CA ASP A 164 -3.45 -12.59 -36.49
C ASP A 164 -4.51 -13.63 -36.89
N ALA A 165 -5.53 -13.86 -36.06
CA ALA A 165 -6.59 -14.83 -36.35
C ALA A 165 -7.58 -14.34 -37.41
N HIS A 166 -7.80 -13.03 -37.50
CA HIS A 166 -8.80 -12.42 -38.39
C HIS A 166 -8.22 -11.23 -39.18
N PRO A 167 -7.28 -11.50 -40.11
CA PRO A 167 -6.62 -10.45 -40.88
C PRO A 167 -7.61 -9.65 -41.75
N ASP A 168 -8.64 -10.30 -42.30
CA ASP A 168 -9.67 -9.62 -43.11
C ASP A 168 -10.53 -8.66 -42.30
N ALA A 169 -10.86 -9.01 -41.05
CA ALA A 169 -11.62 -8.14 -40.14
C ALA A 169 -10.77 -6.98 -39.64
N ALA A 170 -9.49 -7.26 -39.34
CA ALA A 170 -8.49 -6.26 -38.99
C ALA A 170 -8.28 -5.20 -40.08
N LEU A 171 -8.16 -5.63 -41.34
CA LEU A 171 -8.01 -4.73 -42.49
C LEU A 171 -9.24 -3.85 -42.69
N ARG A 172 -10.45 -4.36 -42.45
CA ARG A 172 -11.69 -3.57 -42.49
C ARG A 172 -11.81 -2.56 -41.34
N LEU A 173 -11.27 -2.89 -40.17
CA LEU A 173 -11.18 -1.97 -39.03
C LEU A 173 -10.17 -0.84 -39.28
N LEU A 174 -9.00 -1.16 -39.84
CA LEU A 174 -7.98 -0.17 -40.23
C LEU A 174 -8.40 0.70 -41.41
N GLY A 175 -9.17 0.13 -42.35
CA GLY A 175 -9.74 0.84 -43.50
C GLY A 175 -10.93 1.75 -43.18
N GLY A 176 -11.38 1.80 -41.92
CA GLY A 176 -12.48 2.68 -41.49
C GLY A 176 -13.87 2.25 -41.96
N GLU A 177 -14.02 1.07 -42.56
CA GLU A 177 -15.29 0.55 -43.09
C GLU A 177 -16.08 -0.28 -42.07
N ALA A 178 -15.44 -0.78 -41.01
CA ALA A 178 -16.08 -1.75 -40.10
C ALA A 178 -16.92 -1.16 -38.96
N LEU A 179 -16.78 0.13 -38.62
CA LEU A 179 -17.53 0.74 -37.52
C LEU A 179 -18.28 1.99 -38.01
N PRO A 180 -19.60 1.87 -38.25
CA PRO A 180 -20.44 3.00 -38.58
C PRO A 180 -20.34 4.11 -37.53
N ARG A 181 -20.31 5.38 -37.96
CA ARG A 181 -20.13 6.55 -37.07
C ARG A 181 -21.24 6.67 -36.02
N GLU A 182 -22.36 5.99 -36.22
CA GLU A 182 -23.48 5.95 -35.27
C GLU A 182 -23.13 5.25 -33.96
N VAL A 183 -22.18 4.31 -33.96
CA VAL A 183 -21.76 3.56 -32.76
C VAL A 183 -20.97 4.44 -31.80
N TRP A 184 -20.17 5.37 -32.33
CA TRP A 184 -19.36 6.31 -31.56
C TRP A 184 -20.14 7.52 -31.03
N ARG A 185 -21.40 7.69 -31.43
CA ARG A 185 -22.27 8.79 -30.97
C ARG A 185 -23.02 8.48 -29.67
N ARG A 186 -22.87 7.26 -29.12
CA ARG A 186 -23.61 6.79 -27.95
C ARG A 186 -22.73 6.52 -26.72
N VAL A 187 -21.46 6.91 -26.78
CA VAL A 187 -20.52 6.97 -25.65
C VAL A 187 -20.15 8.43 -25.46
#